data_AF-K5ZVD0-F1
#
_entry.id   AF-K5ZVD0-F1
#
_cell.length_a   1.000
_cell.length_b   1.000
_cell.length_c   1.000
_cell.angle_alpha   90.00
_cell.angle_beta   90.00
_cell.angle_gamma   90.00
#
_symmetry.space_group_name_H-M   'P 1'
#
loop_
_entity.id
_entity.type
_entity.pdbx_description
1 polymer ?
#
loop_
_entity_poly.entity_id
_entity_poly.type
_entity_poly.pdbx_seq_one_letter_code
_entity_poly.pdbx_strand_id
1 'polypeptide(L)'
;MEKQITHLCGGYYRSFKQFKIHVEMMDNNMTFLQECARFLLETHEEKNELKQRFTNLFFETYGQQIAGDCGCSHLVFDHQLIPVRQPEFLIDLMHATLDLGVIDCSSDHLGRNLNAVFKTKFSLSTFQRKLRANTLRESILYKKIKSYKDK
;
A
#
# COMPACT_ATOMS: atom_id res chain seq x y z
N MET A 1 -18.73 -3.61 16.53
CA MET A 1 -17.65 -4.18 15.70
C MET A 1 -16.27 -4.07 16.37
N GLU A 2 -15.84 -2.89 16.85
CA GLU A 2 -14.51 -2.71 17.49
C GLU A 2 -14.18 -3.72 18.60
N LYS A 3 -15.07 -3.92 19.58
CA LYS A 3 -14.85 -4.89 20.67
C LYS A 3 -14.59 -6.31 20.17
N GLN A 4 -15.23 -6.69 19.06
CA GLN A 4 -15.08 -8.01 18.46
C GLN A 4 -13.75 -8.12 17.71
N ILE A 5 -13.39 -7.12 16.90
CA ILE A 5 -12.08 -7.07 16.22
C ILE A 5 -10.95 -7.11 17.25
N THR A 6 -11.02 -6.26 18.28
CA THR A 6 -10.00 -6.19 19.33
C THR A 6 -9.90 -7.48 20.14
N HIS A 7 -11.01 -8.17 20.40
CA HIS A 7 -10.99 -9.48 21.03
C HIS A 7 -10.25 -10.52 20.17
N LEU A 8 -10.56 -10.61 18.88
CA LEU A 8 -9.91 -11.54 17.94
C LEU A 8 -8.42 -11.21 17.69
N CYS A 9 -8.02 -9.97 17.97
CA CYS A 9 -6.62 -9.52 17.92
C CYS A 9 -5.82 -9.83 19.21
N GLY A 10 -6.43 -10.44 20.24
CA GLY A 10 -5.80 -10.63 21.56
C GLY A 10 -5.66 -9.34 22.37
N GLY A 11 -6.51 -8.35 22.11
CA GLY A 11 -6.48 -6.99 22.67
C GLY A 11 -6.46 -5.91 21.59
N TYR A 12 -6.58 -4.64 22.01
CA TYR A 12 -6.76 -3.48 21.14
C TYR A 12 -5.78 -3.44 19.94
N TYR A 13 -6.25 -3.93 18.78
CA TYR A 13 -5.52 -4.05 17.52
C TYR A 13 -4.09 -4.64 17.61
N ARG A 14 -3.84 -5.52 18.60
CA ARG A 14 -2.48 -6.00 18.93
C ARG A 14 -1.88 -6.96 17.91
N SER A 15 -2.67 -7.89 17.37
CA SER A 15 -2.17 -8.94 16.48
C SER A 15 -3.12 -9.23 15.32
N PHE A 16 -2.76 -8.74 14.13
CA PHE A 16 -3.46 -9.09 12.90
C PHE A 16 -3.36 -10.59 12.57
N LYS A 17 -2.23 -11.24 12.91
CA LYS A 17 -2.05 -12.67 12.71
C LYS A 17 -3.07 -13.50 13.50
N GLN A 18 -3.35 -13.12 14.74
CA GLN A 18 -4.39 -13.79 15.54
C GLN A 18 -5.77 -13.56 14.94
N PHE A 19 -6.09 -12.33 14.53
CA PHE A 19 -7.35 -12.04 13.84
C PHE A 19 -7.55 -12.97 12.64
N LYS A 20 -6.51 -13.11 11.80
CA LYS A 20 -6.54 -13.98 10.62
C LYS A 20 -6.84 -15.44 10.94
N ILE A 21 -6.17 -16.01 11.96
CA ILE A 21 -6.40 -17.40 12.39
C ILE A 21 -7.87 -17.62 12.76
N HIS A 22 -8.47 -16.70 13.52
CA HIS A 22 -9.86 -16.83 13.93
C HIS A 22 -10.82 -16.73 12.75
N VAL A 23 -10.56 -15.82 11.81
CA VAL A 23 -11.37 -15.65 10.58
C VAL A 23 -11.32 -16.90 9.69
N GLU A 24 -10.17 -17.56 9.60
CA GLU A 24 -10.00 -18.81 8.84
C GLU A 24 -10.73 -20.00 9.46
N MET A 25 -11.03 -19.97 10.76
CA MET A 25 -11.76 -21.02 11.49
C MET A 25 -13.28 -20.84 11.45
N MET A 26 -13.82 -19.78 10.85
CA MET A 26 -15.26 -19.53 10.77
C MET A 26 -15.87 -20.20 9.54
N ASP A 27 -16.95 -20.97 9.72
CA ASP A 27 -17.62 -21.74 8.64
C ASP A 27 -18.33 -20.88 7.56
N ASN A 28 -18.40 -19.56 7.74
CA ASN A 28 -18.76 -18.60 6.69
C ASN A 28 -18.31 -17.18 7.11
N ASN A 29 -17.09 -16.80 6.74
CA ASN A 29 -16.49 -15.55 7.21
C ASN A 29 -16.84 -14.31 6.39
N MET A 30 -17.54 -14.45 5.25
CA MET A 30 -17.74 -13.33 4.32
C MET A 30 -18.57 -12.19 4.90
N THR A 31 -19.71 -12.50 5.51
CA THR A 31 -20.55 -11.48 6.16
C THR A 31 -19.78 -10.75 7.25
N PHE A 32 -18.99 -11.48 8.05
CA PHE A 32 -18.16 -10.89 9.09
C PHE A 32 -17.07 -9.98 8.52
N LEU A 33 -16.40 -10.39 7.44
CA LEU A 33 -15.39 -9.59 6.75
C LEU A 33 -15.99 -8.31 6.16
N GLN A 34 -17.18 -8.37 5.56
CA GLN A 34 -17.88 -7.20 5.03
C GLN A 34 -18.24 -6.20 6.13
N GLU A 35 -18.74 -6.68 7.26
CA GLU A 35 -19.04 -5.85 8.43
C GLU A 35 -17.79 -5.20 9.03
N CYS A 36 -16.67 -5.93 9.06
CA CYS A 36 -15.38 -5.39 9.45
C CYS A 36 -14.91 -4.29 8.48
N ALA A 37 -14.98 -4.55 7.17
CA ALA A 37 -14.60 -3.57 6.13
C ALA A 37 -15.39 -2.27 6.29
N ARG A 38 -16.71 -2.36 6.45
CA ARG A 38 -17.58 -1.19 6.64
C ARG A 38 -17.19 -0.39 7.88
N PHE A 39 -17.01 -1.06 9.01
CA PHE A 39 -16.60 -0.40 10.25
C PHE A 39 -15.23 0.29 10.14
N LEU A 40 -14.25 -0.36 9.50
CA LEU A 40 -12.90 0.20 9.36
C LEU A 40 -12.87 1.40 8.40
N LEU A 41 -13.73 1.42 7.37
CA LEU A 41 -13.90 2.58 6.49
C LEU A 41 -14.57 3.75 7.22
N GLU A 42 -15.67 3.49 7.93
CA GLU A 42 -16.42 4.51 8.68
C GLU A 42 -15.61 5.16 9.81
N THR A 43 -14.57 4.47 10.30
CA THR A 43 -13.73 4.92 11.41
C THR A 43 -12.27 5.22 11.01
N HIS A 44 -12.00 5.37 9.71
CA HIS A 44 -10.66 5.57 9.16
C HIS A 44 -10.00 6.90 9.61
N GLU A 45 -10.78 7.94 9.92
CA GLU A 45 -10.27 9.26 10.29
C GLU A 45 -9.74 9.36 11.74
N GLU A 46 -9.87 8.30 12.54
CA GLU A 46 -9.34 8.30 13.90
C GLU A 46 -7.81 8.31 13.91
N LYS A 47 -7.22 9.21 14.73
CA LYS A 47 -5.77 9.32 14.95
C LYS A 47 -5.22 8.19 15.84
N ASN A 48 -5.47 6.93 15.47
CA ASN A 48 -4.96 5.76 16.18
C ASN A 48 -4.07 4.91 15.27
N GLU A 49 -2.76 4.97 15.48
CA GLU A 49 -1.76 4.29 14.64
C GLU A 49 -1.95 2.76 14.59
N LEU A 50 -2.36 2.14 15.70
CA LEU A 50 -2.58 0.69 15.74
C LEU A 50 -3.80 0.29 14.90
N LYS A 51 -4.89 1.06 15.01
CA LYS A 51 -6.10 0.86 14.21
C LYS A 51 -5.85 1.13 12.73
N GLN A 52 -5.08 2.16 12.38
CA GLN A 52 -4.69 2.45 10.99
C GLN A 52 -3.83 1.32 10.41
N ARG A 53 -2.83 0.86 11.16
CA ARG A 53 -1.99 -0.28 10.74
C ARG A 53 -2.82 -1.55 10.55
N PHE A 54 -3.74 -1.83 11.47
CA PHE A 54 -4.65 -2.97 11.34
C PHE A 54 -5.53 -2.84 10.09
N THR A 55 -6.11 -1.66 9.86
CA THR A 55 -6.97 -1.37 8.71
C THR A 55 -6.26 -1.64 7.39
N ASN A 56 -5.02 -1.17 7.27
CA ASN A 56 -4.20 -1.41 6.08
C ASN A 56 -3.96 -2.92 5.85
N LEU A 57 -3.55 -3.65 6.91
CA LEU A 57 -3.32 -5.10 6.82
C LEU A 57 -4.61 -5.87 6.49
N PHE A 58 -5.74 -5.41 7.01
CA PHE A 58 -7.06 -6.00 6.74
C PHE A 58 -7.41 -5.89 5.26
N PHE A 59 -7.33 -4.69 4.67
CA PHE A 59 -7.65 -4.48 3.27
C PHE A 59 -6.62 -5.11 2.32
N GLU A 60 -5.34 -5.17 2.71
CA GLU A 60 -4.31 -5.91 1.97
C GLU A 60 -4.62 -7.42 1.91
N THR A 61 -5.14 -8.00 3.01
CA THR A 61 -5.39 -9.44 3.10
C THR A 61 -6.73 -9.86 2.49
N TYR A 62 -7.80 -9.10 2.79
CA TYR A 62 -9.17 -9.50 2.47
C TYR A 62 -9.85 -8.62 1.42
N GLY A 63 -9.22 -7.52 1.00
CA GLY A 63 -9.84 -6.55 0.09
C GLY A 63 -10.30 -7.17 -1.22
N GLN A 64 -9.49 -8.06 -1.82
CA GLN A 64 -9.85 -8.78 -3.05
C GLN A 64 -11.03 -9.73 -2.85
N GLN A 65 -11.04 -10.47 -1.74
CA GLN A 65 -12.11 -11.40 -1.41
C GLN A 65 -13.44 -10.65 -1.20
N ILE A 66 -13.41 -9.55 -0.45
CA ILE A 66 -14.57 -8.69 -0.20
C ILE A 66 -15.08 -8.05 -1.50
N ALA A 67 -14.17 -7.64 -2.40
CA ALA A 67 -14.52 -7.05 -3.68
C ALA A 67 -15.03 -8.08 -4.72
N GLY A 68 -14.71 -9.37 -4.56
CA GLY A 68 -15.13 -10.44 -5.45
C GLY A 68 -16.65 -10.58 -5.57
N ASP A 69 -17.35 -10.56 -4.43
CA ASP A 69 -18.79 -10.78 -4.39
C ASP A 69 -19.61 -9.65 -5.03
N CYS A 70 -19.07 -8.42 -5.07
CA CYS A 70 -19.72 -7.29 -5.71
C CYS A 70 -19.32 -7.11 -7.19
N GLY A 71 -18.63 -8.08 -7.79
CA GLY A 71 -18.11 -7.97 -9.16
C GLY A 71 -17.05 -6.87 -9.30
N CYS A 72 -16.44 -6.44 -8.19
CA CYS A 72 -15.40 -5.42 -8.14
C CYS A 72 -14.02 -6.03 -7.86
N SER A 73 -13.85 -7.34 -7.94
CA SER A 73 -12.53 -7.99 -7.81
C SER A 73 -11.54 -7.44 -8.85
N HIS A 74 -12.05 -7.01 -10.00
CA HIS A 74 -11.33 -6.31 -11.05
C HIS A 74 -11.23 -4.78 -10.84
N LEU A 75 -11.53 -4.29 -9.64
CA LEU A 75 -11.17 -2.94 -9.17
C LEU A 75 -10.12 -3.00 -8.06
N VAL A 76 -9.81 -4.20 -7.55
CA VAL A 76 -8.60 -4.44 -6.76
C VAL A 76 -7.45 -4.54 -7.75
N PHE A 77 -6.66 -3.47 -7.79
CA PHE A 77 -5.68 -3.06 -8.81
C PHE A 77 -4.63 -4.09 -9.27
N ASP A 78 -4.61 -5.33 -8.75
CA ASP A 78 -3.62 -6.35 -9.06
C ASP A 78 -3.61 -6.81 -10.55
N HIS A 79 -4.71 -6.62 -11.28
CA HIS A 79 -4.86 -7.13 -12.66
C HIS A 79 -4.75 -6.04 -13.75
N GLN A 80 -4.49 -4.78 -13.38
CA GLN A 80 -4.22 -3.68 -14.32
C GLN A 80 -2.87 -2.98 -14.10
N LEU A 81 -1.94 -3.66 -13.44
CA LEU A 81 -0.59 -3.12 -13.25
C LEU A 81 0.03 -2.71 -14.58
N ILE A 82 0.51 -1.47 -14.64
CA ILE A 82 1.09 -0.89 -15.85
C ILE A 82 2.47 -1.52 -16.08
N PRO A 83 2.74 -2.21 -17.21
CA PRO A 83 4.03 -2.81 -17.46
C PRO A 83 5.10 -1.76 -17.70
N VAL A 84 6.19 -1.83 -16.94
CA VAL A 84 7.31 -0.88 -17.07
C VAL A 84 8.44 -1.53 -17.87
N ARG A 85 8.69 -1.01 -19.07
CA ARG A 85 9.76 -1.50 -19.96
C ARG A 85 11.17 -1.24 -19.42
N GLN A 86 11.35 -0.14 -18.69
CA GLN A 86 12.64 0.25 -18.09
C GLN A 86 12.47 0.59 -16.60
N PRO A 87 12.36 -0.43 -15.72
CA PRO A 87 12.10 -0.23 -14.30
C PRO A 87 13.17 0.62 -13.59
N GLU A 88 14.44 0.48 -13.98
CA GLU A 88 15.55 1.27 -13.43
C GLU A 88 15.36 2.75 -13.71
N PHE A 89 14.99 3.11 -14.95
CA PHE A 89 14.76 4.49 -15.35
C PHE A 89 13.58 5.10 -14.59
N LEU A 90 12.50 4.33 -14.40
CA LEU A 90 11.35 4.78 -13.60
C LEU A 90 11.79 5.11 -12.17
N ILE A 91 12.59 4.26 -11.52
CA ILE A 91 13.05 4.51 -10.16
C ILE A 91 13.97 5.74 -10.10
N ASP A 92 14.93 5.86 -11.03
CA ASP A 92 15.85 7.01 -11.05
C ASP A 92 15.07 8.34 -11.25
N LEU A 93 14.02 8.31 -12.09
CA LEU A 93 13.12 9.44 -12.29
C LEU A 93 12.36 9.78 -11.00
N MET A 94 11.77 8.78 -10.34
CA MET A 94 10.97 8.96 -9.12
C MET A 94 11.81 9.39 -7.92
N HIS A 95 13.06 8.92 -7.83
CA HIS A 95 14.00 9.41 -6.83
C HIS A 95 14.33 10.89 -7.09
N ALA A 96 14.70 11.25 -8.33
CA ALA A 96 15.07 12.62 -8.64
C ALA A 96 13.92 13.62 -8.44
N THR A 97 12.67 13.23 -8.71
CA THR A 97 11.50 14.08 -8.40
C THR A 97 11.26 14.24 -6.91
N LEU A 98 11.56 13.21 -6.10
CA LEU A 98 11.44 13.26 -4.65
C LEU A 98 12.55 14.12 -4.03
N ASP A 99 13.81 13.94 -4.43
CA ASP A 99 14.95 14.72 -3.94
C ASP A 99 14.85 16.21 -4.32
N LEU A 100 14.33 16.50 -5.52
CA LEU A 100 14.03 17.87 -5.93
C LEU A 100 12.78 18.45 -5.27
N GLY A 101 12.01 17.69 -4.49
CA GLY A 101 10.74 18.14 -3.92
C GLY A 101 9.69 18.52 -4.97
N VAL A 102 9.74 17.89 -6.15
CA VAL A 102 8.66 17.97 -7.16
C VAL A 102 7.47 17.13 -6.71
N ILE A 103 7.72 16.04 -5.98
CA ILE A 103 6.70 15.22 -5.32
C ILE A 103 6.94 15.29 -3.82
N ASP A 104 5.92 15.71 -3.07
CA ASP A 104 5.98 15.81 -1.61
C ASP A 104 5.39 14.56 -0.95
N CYS A 105 6.26 13.57 -0.69
CA CYS A 105 5.92 12.40 0.10
C CYS A 105 7.18 11.71 0.62
N SER A 106 7.04 10.77 1.57
CA SER A 106 8.18 9.94 1.99
C SER A 106 8.52 8.89 0.93
N SER A 107 9.80 8.54 0.82
CA SER A 107 10.28 7.49 -0.10
C SER A 107 9.56 6.15 0.09
N ASP A 108 9.16 5.86 1.34
CA ASP A 108 8.43 4.63 1.68
C ASP A 108 6.99 4.65 1.18
N HIS A 109 6.32 5.80 1.28
CA HIS A 109 4.98 5.98 0.74
C HIS A 109 5.02 5.88 -0.78
N LEU A 110 5.97 6.54 -1.44
CA LEU A 110 6.15 6.46 -2.88
C LEU A 110 6.43 5.01 -3.33
N GLY A 111 7.31 4.30 -2.64
CA GLY A 111 7.64 2.91 -2.95
C GLY A 111 6.42 1.98 -2.90
N ARG A 112 5.50 2.18 -1.95
CA ARG A 112 4.23 1.42 -1.88
C ARG A 112 3.35 1.69 -3.09
N ASN A 113 3.15 2.95 -3.45
CA ASN A 113 2.32 3.33 -4.59
C ASN A 113 2.90 2.83 -5.91
N LEU A 114 4.23 2.93 -6.10
CA LEU A 114 4.87 2.40 -7.31
C LEU A 114 4.70 0.89 -7.42
N ASN A 115 4.85 0.15 -6.32
CA ASN A 115 4.67 -1.30 -6.30
C ASN A 115 3.21 -1.73 -6.53
N ALA A 116 2.25 -0.89 -6.14
CA ALA A 116 0.82 -1.15 -6.30
C ALA A 116 0.28 -0.82 -7.70
N VAL A 117 0.96 0.06 -8.45
CA VAL A 117 0.48 0.54 -9.77
C VAL A 117 1.27 -0.07 -10.93
N PHE A 118 2.56 -0.38 -10.73
CA PHE A 118 3.44 -0.78 -11.81
C PHE A 118 3.86 -2.25 -11.72
N LYS A 119 3.73 -2.96 -12.85
CA LYS A 119 4.30 -4.29 -13.03
C LYS A 119 5.77 -4.15 -13.35
N THR A 120 6.61 -4.45 -12.37
CA THR A 120 8.07 -4.42 -12.50
C THR A 120 8.72 -5.69 -11.97
N LYS A 121 10.01 -5.88 -12.23
CA LYS A 121 10.82 -6.95 -11.63
C LYS A 121 11.24 -6.69 -10.18
N PHE A 122 10.88 -5.54 -9.62
CA PHE A 122 11.33 -5.11 -8.31
C PHE A 122 10.28 -5.43 -7.24
N SER A 123 10.74 -5.92 -6.10
CA SER A 123 9.93 -6.01 -4.89
C SER A 123 9.71 -4.62 -4.27
N LEU A 124 8.70 -4.49 -3.41
CA LEU A 124 8.49 -3.30 -2.58
C LEU A 124 9.78 -2.89 -1.82
N SER A 125 10.46 -3.85 -1.20
CA SER A 125 11.73 -3.60 -0.50
C SER A 125 12.82 -3.06 -1.43
N THR A 126 12.82 -3.47 -2.69
CA THR A 126 13.75 -2.97 -3.71
C THR A 126 13.42 -1.54 -4.11
N PHE A 127 12.13 -1.21 -4.31
CA PHE A 127 11.69 0.17 -4.54
C PHE A 127 12.12 1.09 -3.41
N GLN A 128 11.76 0.75 -2.17
CA GLN A 128 12.08 1.56 -0.99
C GLN A 128 13.58 1.77 -0.83
N ARG A 129 14.39 0.70 -0.96
CA ARG A 129 15.85 0.82 -0.87
C ARG A 129 16.41 1.73 -1.95
N LYS A 130 15.97 1.58 -3.20
CA LYS A 130 16.50 2.39 -4.31
C LYS A 130 16.03 3.85 -4.24
N LEU A 131 14.80 4.12 -3.80
CA LEU A 131 14.31 5.49 -3.61
C LEU A 131 15.03 6.23 -2.47
N ARG A 132 15.64 5.52 -1.52
CA ARG A 132 16.45 6.09 -0.44
C ARG A 132 17.93 6.28 -0.80
N ALA A 133 18.41 5.64 -1.87
CA ALA A 133 19.83 5.56 -2.17
C ALA A 133 20.16 6.33 -3.44
N ASN A 134 21.14 7.24 -3.37
CA ASN A 134 21.64 7.96 -4.55
C ASN A 134 22.16 6.98 -5.62
N THR A 135 21.51 6.94 -6.77
CA THR A 135 21.96 6.21 -7.95
C THR A 135 22.71 7.15 -8.90
N LEU A 136 23.82 6.68 -9.49
CA LEU A 136 24.69 7.47 -10.39
C LEU A 136 23.97 8.11 -11.60
N ARG A 137 22.82 7.57 -12.03
CA ARG A 137 22.00 8.12 -13.14
C ARG A 137 21.21 9.37 -12.74
N GLU A 138 21.08 9.66 -11.45
CA GLU A 138 20.46 10.89 -10.94
C GLU A 138 21.10 12.12 -11.55
N SER A 139 22.42 12.20 -11.67
CA SER A 139 23.10 13.45 -12.04
C SER A 139 22.62 14.06 -13.37
N ILE A 140 22.21 13.26 -14.35
CA ILE A 140 21.68 13.74 -15.63
C ILE A 140 20.18 14.01 -15.54
N LEU A 141 19.42 13.07 -14.96
CA LEU A 141 17.96 13.19 -14.78
C LEU A 141 17.61 14.36 -13.87
N TYR A 142 18.26 14.45 -12.71
CA TYR A 142 18.19 15.55 -11.76
C TYR A 142 18.41 16.90 -12.43
N LYS A 143 19.49 17.06 -13.21
CA LYS A 143 19.77 18.32 -13.92
C LYS A 143 18.64 18.70 -14.87
N LYS A 144 18.08 17.74 -15.61
CA LYS A 144 16.94 17.98 -16.50
C LYS A 144 15.66 18.31 -15.74
N ILE A 145 15.33 17.57 -14.70
CA ILE A 145 14.10 17.81 -13.91
C ILE A 145 14.20 19.16 -13.19
N LYS A 146 15.36 19.47 -12.62
CA LYS A 146 15.63 20.76 -11.98
C LYS A 146 15.45 21.92 -12.94
N SER A 147 15.95 21.82 -14.18
CA SER A 147 15.76 22.88 -15.17
C SER A 147 14.31 23.05 -15.64
N TYR A 148 13.44 22.05 -15.46
CA TYR A 148 11.99 22.19 -15.65
C TYR A 148 11.29 22.74 -14.40
N LYS A 149 11.75 22.39 -13.20
CA LYS A 149 11.19 22.89 -11.93
C LYS A 149 11.47 24.39 -11.74
N ASP A 150 12.66 24.84 -12.12
CA ASP A 150 13.14 26.21 -11.90
C ASP A 150 12.69 27.20 -13.00
N LYS A 151 11.83 26.77 -13.94
CA LYS A 151 11.18 27.62 -14.96
C LYS A 151 9.83 28.09 -14.49
#